data_AF-A0A1I5DJ01-F1
#
_entry.id   AF-A0A1I5DJ01-F1
#
_cell.length_a   1.000
_cell.length_b   1.000
_cell.length_c   1.000
_cell.angle_alpha   90.00
_cell.angle_beta   90.00
_cell.angle_gamma   90.00
#
_symmetry.space_group_name_H-M   'P 1'
#
loop_
_entity.id
_entity.type
_entity.pdbx_description
1 polymer ?
#
loop_
_entity_poly.entity_id
_entity_poly.type
_entity_poly.pdbx_seq_one_letter_code
_entity_poly.pdbx_strand_id
1 'polypeptide(L)'
;MRVVMYFIIVAFYSAGYSQKPKITEALNSALYTENKMQRSNPANSYKISWHQGYKVKDSLLYIHFTKTDTLSKCSYTVYRTVNIYNINAVAKDINVVFLTRPNAVKEVITYNKCAANTATPRTETYYSDLFFTEIRSAKNNEDLAVRLQQAFAESCLQINIPYWYD
;
A
#
# COMPACT_ATOMS: atom_id res chain seq x y z
N MET A 1 51.98 -6.54 43.66
CA MET A 1 51.81 -7.28 42.38
C MET A 1 50.67 -6.64 41.61
N ARG A 2 50.92 -6.32 40.34
CA ARG A 2 49.97 -5.68 39.40
C ARG A 2 48.88 -6.68 39.02
N VAL A 3 47.61 -6.32 39.16
CA VAL A 3 46.51 -7.01 38.46
C VAL A 3 46.04 -6.07 37.36
N VAL A 4 46.30 -6.50 36.13
CA VAL A 4 46.01 -5.79 34.88
C VAL A 4 44.51 -5.81 34.62
N MET A 5 43.96 -4.63 34.37
CA MET A 5 42.59 -4.40 33.91
C MET A 5 42.45 -4.87 32.46
N TYR A 6 41.51 -5.77 32.17
CA TYR A 6 41.04 -6.03 30.81
C TYR A 6 39.56 -5.65 30.70
N PHE A 7 39.35 -4.47 30.11
CA PHE A 7 38.09 -4.09 29.48
C PHE A 7 37.87 -4.98 28.26
N ILE A 8 36.81 -5.78 28.24
CA ILE A 8 36.29 -6.36 27.01
C ILE A 8 34.93 -5.71 26.75
N ILE A 9 34.96 -4.75 25.84
CA ILE A 9 33.78 -4.18 25.18
C ILE A 9 33.33 -5.23 24.16
N VAL A 10 32.23 -5.93 24.43
CA VAL A 10 31.47 -6.63 23.38
C VAL A 10 30.24 -5.79 23.08
N ALA A 11 30.45 -4.78 22.24
CA ALA A 11 29.38 -4.15 21.48
C ALA A 11 29.22 -4.93 20.18
N PHE A 12 28.26 -5.87 20.13
CA PHE A 12 27.80 -6.45 18.88
C PHE A 12 26.27 -6.41 18.81
N TYR A 13 25.81 -5.39 18.07
CA TYR A 13 24.63 -5.34 17.21
C TYR A 13 23.31 -5.93 17.72
N SER A 14 22.48 -5.07 18.29
CA SER A 14 21.02 -5.20 18.20
C SER A 14 20.42 -3.99 17.48
N ALA A 15 20.86 -3.75 16.23
CA ALA A 15 20.07 -2.95 15.28
C ALA A 15 19.02 -3.87 14.62
N GLY A 16 18.11 -4.41 15.45
CA GLY A 16 17.02 -5.26 14.98
C GLY A 16 15.90 -4.42 14.37
N TYR A 17 15.82 -4.40 13.04
CA TYR A 17 14.58 -4.26 12.25
C TYR A 17 13.59 -3.15 12.65
N SER A 18 13.91 -1.90 12.32
CA SER A 18 12.91 -0.82 12.21
C SER A 18 12.94 -0.11 10.85
N GLN A 19 13.39 -0.78 9.78
CA GLN A 19 13.55 -0.17 8.44
C GLN A 19 12.26 -0.18 7.58
N LYS A 20 11.21 -0.90 8.01
CA LYS A 20 9.89 -0.99 7.33
C LYS A 20 8.88 0.18 7.52
N PRO A 21 8.99 1.11 8.49
CA PRO A 21 8.01 2.18 8.70
C PRO A 21 7.86 3.15 7.52
N LYS A 22 8.95 3.43 6.78
CA LYS A 22 8.97 4.54 5.80
C LYS A 22 8.09 4.33 4.58
N ILE A 23 8.04 3.10 4.06
CA ILE A 23 7.13 2.75 2.95
C ILE A 23 5.68 3.01 3.38
N THR A 24 5.32 2.54 4.57
CA THR A 24 3.96 2.73 5.10
C THR A 24 3.67 4.19 5.48
N GLU A 25 4.67 4.95 5.93
CA GLU A 25 4.55 6.37 6.25
C GLU A 25 4.21 7.20 5.01
N ALA A 26 4.98 7.02 3.92
CA ALA A 26 4.73 7.69 2.65
C ALA A 26 3.34 7.36 2.09
N LEU A 27 2.97 6.07 2.09
CA LEU A 27 1.67 5.62 1.62
C LEU A 27 0.51 6.14 2.49
N ASN A 28 0.63 6.08 3.82
CA ASN A 28 -0.43 6.53 4.73
C ASN A 28 -0.61 8.04 4.72
N SER A 29 0.47 8.81 4.53
CA SER A 29 0.40 10.26 4.32
C SER A 29 -0.39 10.60 3.06
N ALA A 30 -0.11 9.92 1.94
CA ALA A 30 -0.88 10.10 0.71
C ALA A 30 -2.34 9.62 0.84
N LEU A 31 -2.58 8.51 1.54
CA LEU A 31 -3.91 7.98 1.81
C LEU A 31 -4.77 8.94 2.65
N TYR A 32 -4.17 9.65 3.60
CA TYR A 32 -4.85 10.68 4.37
C TYR A 32 -5.36 11.81 3.47
N THR A 33 -4.51 12.29 2.56
CA THR A 33 -4.88 13.31 1.56
C THR A 33 -5.98 12.80 0.62
N GLU A 34 -5.85 11.57 0.12
CA GLU A 34 -6.87 10.92 -0.72
C GLU A 34 -8.24 10.87 -0.02
N ASN A 35 -8.29 10.46 1.25
CA ASN A 35 -9.52 10.39 2.02
C ASN A 35 -10.17 11.77 2.18
N LYS A 36 -9.36 12.82 2.43
CA LYS A 36 -9.85 14.20 2.48
C LYS A 36 -10.47 14.63 1.14
N MET A 37 -9.80 14.34 0.02
CA MET A 37 -10.29 14.68 -1.32
C MET A 37 -11.56 13.92 -1.70
N GLN A 38 -11.65 12.63 -1.39
CA GLN A 38 -12.86 11.85 -1.67
C GLN A 38 -14.08 12.34 -0.89
N ARG A 39 -13.90 12.84 0.34
CA ARG A 39 -15.00 13.42 1.13
C ARG A 39 -15.47 14.75 0.57
N SER A 40 -14.58 15.55 -0.01
CA SER A 40 -14.94 16.84 -0.62
C SER A 40 -15.57 16.72 -2.00
N ASN A 41 -15.48 15.56 -2.67
CA ASN A 41 -16.05 15.36 -4.00
C ASN A 41 -17.17 14.30 -4.01
N PRO A 42 -18.44 14.72 -3.88
CA PRO A 42 -19.58 13.79 -3.83
C PRO A 42 -19.88 13.11 -5.18
N ALA A 43 -19.33 13.61 -6.30
CA ALA A 43 -19.58 13.09 -7.64
C ALA A 43 -18.74 11.83 -8.00
N ASN A 44 -17.92 11.34 -7.08
CA ASN A 44 -17.14 10.12 -7.31
C ASN A 44 -18.06 8.92 -7.56
N SER A 45 -17.78 8.16 -8.61
CA SER A 45 -18.46 6.89 -8.95
C SER A 45 -18.29 5.81 -7.88
N TYR A 46 -17.29 5.97 -7.01
CA TYR A 46 -17.04 5.08 -5.88
C TYR A 46 -16.66 5.86 -4.64
N LYS A 47 -17.14 5.41 -3.48
CA LYS A 47 -16.65 5.80 -2.16
C LYS A 47 -15.76 4.70 -1.61
N ILE A 48 -14.58 5.05 -1.13
CA ILE A 48 -13.68 4.12 -0.46
C ILE A 48 -13.70 4.42 1.04
N SER A 49 -13.85 3.37 1.84
CA SER A 49 -13.76 3.41 3.31
C SER A 49 -12.62 2.50 3.74
N TRP A 50 -11.54 3.11 4.20
CA TRP A 50 -10.36 2.38 4.67
C TRP A 50 -10.58 1.90 6.11
N HIS A 51 -10.49 0.59 6.33
CA HIS A 51 -10.60 0.00 7.67
C HIS A 51 -9.28 0.12 8.44
N GLN A 52 -8.18 0.16 7.69
CA GLN A 52 -6.83 0.43 8.19
C GLN A 52 -6.00 1.06 7.08
N GLY A 53 -5.00 1.86 7.46
CA GLY A 53 -3.95 2.27 6.56
C GLY A 53 -3.05 1.10 6.12
N TYR A 54 -2.10 1.42 5.26
CA TYR A 54 -1.02 0.53 4.86
C TYR A 54 -0.20 0.05 6.04
N LYS A 55 0.13 -1.24 6.01
CA LYS A 55 1.02 -1.89 6.96
C LYS A 55 1.95 -2.85 6.23
N VAL A 56 3.14 -3.04 6.78
CA VAL A 56 4.08 -4.08 6.34
C VAL A 56 4.31 -5.02 7.51
N LYS A 57 4.07 -6.32 7.31
CA LYS A 57 4.41 -7.38 8.28
C LYS A 57 5.07 -8.51 7.52
N ASP A 58 6.22 -8.99 8.00
CA ASP A 58 6.97 -10.10 7.38
C ASP A 58 7.22 -9.87 5.88
N SER A 59 7.48 -8.60 5.52
CA SER A 59 7.73 -8.13 4.15
C SER A 59 6.51 -8.18 3.22
N LEU A 60 5.33 -8.50 3.76
CA LEU A 60 4.05 -8.36 3.08
C LEU A 60 3.49 -6.96 3.34
N LEU A 61 3.39 -6.14 2.29
CA LEU A 61 2.61 -4.91 2.29
C LEU A 61 1.14 -5.26 2.11
N TYR A 62 0.26 -4.67 2.93
CA TYR A 62 -1.17 -4.91 2.83
C TYR A 62 -2.02 -3.68 3.15
N ILE A 63 -3.23 -3.68 2.58
CA ILE A 63 -4.29 -2.71 2.85
C ILE A 63 -5.65 -3.41 2.88
N HIS A 64 -6.58 -2.84 3.65
CA HIS A 64 -7.95 -3.33 3.78
C HIS A 64 -8.94 -2.18 3.71
N PHE A 65 -9.86 -2.24 2.76
CA PHE A 65 -10.85 -1.19 2.54
C PHE A 65 -12.16 -1.77 2.00
N THR A 66 -13.23 -1.01 2.12
CA THR A 66 -14.49 -1.25 1.43
C THR A 66 -14.64 -0.22 0.32
N LYS A 67 -15.02 -0.68 -0.87
CA LYS A 67 -15.39 0.18 -1.99
C LYS A 67 -16.88 0.03 -2.25
N THR A 68 -17.56 1.16 -2.33
CA THR A 68 -19.01 1.22 -2.57
C THR A 68 -19.25 2.03 -3.83
N ASP A 69 -19.84 1.39 -4.83
CA ASP A 69 -20.32 2.04 -6.04
C ASP A 69 -21.48 2.99 -5.69
N THR A 70 -21.39 4.25 -6.13
CA THR A 70 -22.37 5.25 -5.75
C THR A 70 -23.68 5.15 -6.54
N LEU A 71 -23.68 4.52 -7.71
CA LEU A 71 -24.85 4.31 -8.55
C LEU A 71 -25.58 3.02 -8.16
N SER A 72 -24.91 1.87 -8.23
CA SER A 72 -25.50 0.56 -7.94
C SER A 72 -25.65 0.28 -6.45
N LYS A 73 -25.01 1.08 -5.59
CA LYS A 73 -24.87 0.85 -4.14
C LYS A 73 -24.27 -0.52 -3.80
N CYS A 74 -23.59 -1.15 -4.76
CA CYS A 74 -22.85 -2.37 -4.53
C CYS A 74 -21.63 -2.07 -3.66
N SER A 75 -21.45 -2.86 -2.61
CA SER A 75 -20.32 -2.75 -1.71
C SER A 75 -19.50 -4.03 -1.70
N TYR A 76 -18.19 -3.87 -1.80
CA TYR A 76 -17.23 -4.97 -1.72
C TYR A 76 -16.06 -4.60 -0.82
N THR A 77 -15.62 -5.56 -0.03
CA THR A 77 -14.48 -5.45 0.86
C THR A 77 -13.27 -6.07 0.19
N VAL A 78 -12.17 -5.34 0.18
CA VAL A 78 -10.93 -5.71 -0.52
C VAL A 78 -9.80 -5.81 0.50
N TYR A 79 -9.19 -6.99 0.56
CA TYR A 79 -7.91 -7.20 1.24
C TYR A 79 -6.84 -7.47 0.19
N ARG A 80 -5.90 -6.54 0.03
CA ARG A 80 -4.86 -6.60 -1.00
C ARG A 80 -3.51 -6.72 -0.35
N THR A 81 -2.69 -7.63 -0.88
CA THR A 81 -1.36 -7.94 -0.34
C THR A 81 -0.34 -8.13 -1.45
N VAL A 82 0.90 -7.75 -1.17
CA VAL A 82 2.05 -8.00 -2.05
C VAL A 82 3.32 -8.10 -1.21
N ASN A 83 4.24 -8.99 -1.59
CA ASN A 83 5.56 -8.99 -0.99
C ASN A 83 6.38 -7.82 -1.55
N ILE A 84 6.95 -6.97 -0.69
CA ILE A 84 7.70 -5.77 -1.12
C ILE A 84 8.91 -6.10 -2.02
N TYR A 85 9.48 -7.31 -1.91
CA TYR A 85 10.57 -7.76 -2.78
C TYR A 85 10.12 -8.06 -4.22
N ASN A 86 8.81 -8.17 -4.45
CA ASN A 86 8.25 -8.37 -5.78
C ASN A 86 7.81 -7.06 -6.44
N ILE A 87 7.97 -5.91 -5.77
CA ILE A 87 7.66 -4.59 -6.34
C ILE A 87 8.88 -4.11 -7.11
N ASN A 88 8.69 -3.81 -8.40
CA ASN A 88 9.75 -3.39 -9.31
C ASN A 88 9.71 -1.89 -9.61
N ALA A 89 8.52 -1.30 -9.56
CA ALA A 89 8.33 0.10 -9.89
C ALA A 89 7.08 0.69 -9.23
N VAL A 90 7.05 2.02 -9.15
CA VAL A 90 5.84 2.80 -8.85
C VAL A 90 5.55 3.69 -10.06
N ALA A 91 4.29 3.69 -10.50
CA ALA A 91 3.87 4.49 -11.64
C ALA A 91 2.51 5.14 -11.36
N LYS A 92 2.15 6.12 -12.18
CA LYS A 92 0.83 6.75 -12.10
C LYS A 92 0.24 6.99 -13.48
N ASP A 93 -1.05 6.71 -13.57
CA ASP A 93 -1.95 7.22 -14.60
C ASP A 93 -3.21 7.72 -13.85
N ILE A 94 -4.32 6.97 -13.89
CA ILE A 94 -5.50 7.31 -13.07
C ILE A 94 -5.25 7.00 -11.57
N ASN A 95 -4.37 6.07 -11.24
CA ASN A 95 -4.07 5.63 -9.87
C ASN A 95 -2.56 5.51 -9.70
N VAL A 96 -2.07 5.74 -8.49
CA VAL A 96 -0.71 5.35 -8.13
C VAL A 96 -0.70 3.83 -7.97
N VAL A 97 0.14 3.14 -8.74
CA VAL A 97 0.17 1.69 -8.80
C VAL A 97 1.61 1.21 -8.60
N PHE A 98 1.79 0.16 -7.81
CA PHE A 98 3.05 -0.58 -7.84
C PHE A 98 3.00 -1.64 -8.94
N LEU A 99 4.00 -1.61 -9.82
CA LEU A 99 4.23 -2.65 -10.82
C LEU A 99 5.07 -3.75 -10.19
N THR A 100 4.66 -4.99 -10.37
CA THR A 100 5.23 -6.14 -9.65
C THR A 100 5.61 -7.26 -10.60
N ARG A 101 6.30 -8.27 -10.07
CA ARG A 101 6.47 -9.54 -10.78
C ARG A 101 5.10 -10.17 -11.14
N PRO A 102 5.03 -10.98 -12.20
CA PRO A 102 3.78 -11.62 -12.59
C PRO A 102 3.07 -12.35 -11.44
N ASN A 103 1.77 -12.11 -11.27
CA ASN A 103 0.88 -12.69 -10.26
C ASN A 103 1.33 -12.49 -8.80
N ALA A 104 2.19 -11.50 -8.51
CA ALA A 104 2.72 -11.27 -7.17
C ALA A 104 1.74 -10.57 -6.22
N VAL A 105 0.71 -9.92 -6.75
CA VAL A 105 -0.33 -9.27 -5.96
C VAL A 105 -1.46 -10.26 -5.72
N LYS A 106 -1.85 -10.43 -4.46
CA LYS A 106 -3.04 -11.19 -4.09
C LYS A 106 -4.12 -10.24 -3.60
N GLU A 107 -5.31 -10.38 -4.15
CA GLU A 107 -6.50 -9.65 -3.73
C GLU A 107 -7.60 -10.62 -3.32
N VAL A 108 -8.14 -10.44 -2.12
CA VAL A 108 -9.34 -11.15 -1.66
C VAL A 108 -10.49 -10.16 -1.62
N ILE A 109 -11.49 -10.39 -2.45
CA ILE A 109 -12.68 -9.54 -2.58
C ILE A 109 -13.88 -10.27 -2.00
N THR A 110 -14.50 -9.69 -0.98
CA THR A 110 -15.81 -10.12 -0.49
C THR A 110 -16.89 -9.18 -1.02
N TYR A 111 -17.76 -9.72 -1.87
CA TYR A 111 -18.93 -9.02 -2.39
C TYR A 111 -20.02 -9.09 -1.33
N ASN A 112 -20.31 -7.97 -0.66
CA ASN A 112 -21.16 -7.97 0.54
C ASN A 112 -22.65 -7.84 0.19
N LYS A 113 -23.01 -6.84 -0.62
CA LYS A 113 -24.42 -6.55 -0.97
C LYS A 113 -24.50 -5.57 -2.14
N CYS A 114 -25.48 -5.77 -3.01
CA CYS A 114 -25.92 -4.80 -4.00
C CYS A 114 -27.37 -4.42 -3.71
N ALA A 115 -27.77 -3.18 -3.96
CA ALA A 115 -29.17 -2.78 -3.76
C ALA A 115 -30.14 -3.54 -4.68
N ALA A 116 -29.67 -3.95 -5.86
CA ALA A 116 -30.46 -4.64 -6.88
C ALA A 116 -30.38 -6.18 -6.84
N ASN A 117 -29.62 -6.78 -5.91
CA ASN A 117 -29.31 -8.21 -5.98
C ASN A 117 -29.70 -8.96 -4.70
N THR A 118 -30.42 -10.08 -4.86
CA THR A 118 -30.73 -11.07 -3.80
C THR A 118 -29.58 -12.06 -3.57
N ALA A 119 -28.51 -11.98 -4.35
CA ALA A 119 -27.36 -12.87 -4.25
C ALA A 119 -26.69 -12.80 -2.87
N THR A 120 -26.35 -13.98 -2.35
CA THR A 120 -25.61 -14.15 -1.10
C THR A 120 -24.20 -13.58 -1.21
N PRO A 121 -23.61 -13.08 -0.10
CA PRO A 121 -22.22 -12.67 -0.08
C PRO A 121 -21.31 -13.79 -0.60
N ARG A 122 -20.31 -13.42 -1.40
CA ARG A 122 -19.30 -14.35 -1.91
C ARG A 122 -17.91 -13.76 -1.80
N THR A 123 -16.92 -14.62 -1.62
CA THR A 123 -15.52 -14.22 -1.54
C THR A 123 -14.76 -14.85 -2.70
N GLU A 124 -13.97 -14.03 -3.39
CA GLU A 124 -13.15 -14.45 -4.52
C GLU A 124 -11.71 -14.00 -4.29
N THR A 125 -10.77 -14.77 -4.83
CA THR A 125 -9.34 -14.46 -4.76
C THR A 125 -8.79 -14.28 -6.16
N TYR A 126 -8.06 -13.19 -6.36
CA TYR A 126 -7.45 -12.81 -7.60
C TYR A 126 -5.94 -12.63 -7.44
N TYR A 127 -5.22 -12.89 -8.52
CA TYR A 127 -3.79 -12.60 -8.62
C TYR A 127 -3.54 -11.67 -9.80
N SER A 128 -2.62 -10.72 -9.62
CA SER A 128 -2.29 -9.75 -10.67
C SER A 128 -0.85 -9.24 -10.54
N ASP A 129 -0.46 -8.44 -11.51
CA ASP A 129 0.88 -7.83 -11.61
C ASP A 129 0.87 -6.39 -11.07
N LEU A 130 -0.31 -5.88 -10.69
CA LEU A 130 -0.57 -4.48 -10.36
C LEU A 130 -1.17 -4.34 -8.96
N PHE A 131 -0.43 -3.70 -8.06
CA PHE A 131 -0.95 -3.35 -6.74
C PHE A 131 -1.50 -1.93 -6.81
N PHE A 132 -2.82 -1.80 -6.95
CA PHE A 132 -3.50 -0.52 -6.89
C PHE A 132 -3.42 0.05 -5.47
N THR A 133 -3.00 1.31 -5.34
CA THR A 133 -2.89 1.94 -4.01
C THR A 133 -4.17 2.68 -3.60
N GLU A 134 -5.14 2.80 -4.50
CA GLU A 134 -6.34 3.62 -4.30
C GLU A 134 -6.05 5.12 -4.06
N ILE A 135 -4.80 5.57 -4.26
CA ILE A 135 -4.41 6.98 -4.27
C ILE A 135 -4.54 7.47 -5.71
N ARG A 136 -5.50 8.34 -5.98
CA ARG A 136 -5.91 8.71 -7.35
C ARG A 136 -6.39 10.15 -7.52
N SER A 137 -6.87 10.77 -6.45
CA SER A 137 -7.51 12.08 -6.53
C SER A 137 -6.51 13.23 -6.64
N ALA A 138 -5.32 13.08 -6.06
CA ALA A 138 -4.29 14.10 -6.08
C ALA A 138 -3.65 14.20 -7.46
N LYS A 139 -3.57 15.42 -7.99
CA LYS A 139 -2.82 15.79 -9.21
C LYS A 139 -1.48 16.41 -8.83
N ASN A 140 -0.52 16.40 -9.75
CA ASN A 140 0.84 16.94 -9.61
C ASN A 140 1.51 16.44 -8.30
N ASN A 141 1.41 15.14 -8.04
CA ASN A 141 1.90 14.48 -6.83
C ASN A 141 3.14 13.61 -7.10
N GLU A 142 3.98 13.98 -8.06
CA GLU A 142 5.24 13.31 -8.42
C GLU A 142 6.18 13.19 -7.22
N ASP A 143 6.07 14.10 -6.23
CA ASP A 143 6.79 14.02 -4.96
C ASP A 143 6.56 12.69 -4.24
N LEU A 144 5.37 12.10 -4.40
CA LEU A 144 5.04 10.80 -3.83
C LEU A 144 5.88 9.69 -4.47
N ALA A 145 6.12 9.75 -5.78
CA ALA A 145 6.97 8.79 -6.49
C ALA A 145 8.38 8.79 -5.89
N VAL A 146 8.95 9.98 -5.70
CA VAL A 146 10.30 10.17 -5.13
C VAL A 146 10.36 9.69 -3.70
N ARG A 147 9.38 10.05 -2.86
CA ARG A 147 9.30 9.59 -1.46
C ARG A 147 9.16 8.08 -1.36
N LEU A 148 8.39 7.46 -2.26
CA LEU A 148 8.27 6.00 -2.31
C LEU A 148 9.59 5.36 -2.74
N GLN A 149 10.24 5.85 -3.80
CA GLN A 149 11.53 5.34 -4.24
C GLN A 149 12.58 5.41 -3.11
N GLN A 150 12.66 6.53 -2.39
CA GLN A 150 13.54 6.70 -1.24
C GLN A 150 13.20 5.72 -0.11
N ALA A 151 11.91 5.59 0.22
CA ALA A 151 11.46 4.66 1.27
C ALA A 151 11.78 3.20 0.96
N PHE A 152 11.71 2.78 -0.31
CA PHE A 152 12.16 1.45 -0.72
C PHE A 152 13.69 1.32 -0.66
N ALA A 153 14.44 2.35 -1.06
CA ALA A 153 15.90 2.36 -0.99
C ALA A 153 16.43 2.20 0.44
N GLU A 154 15.75 2.78 1.43
CA GLU A 154 16.06 2.58 2.86
C GLU A 154 15.88 1.13 3.34
N SER A 155 15.09 0.34 2.62
CA SER A 155 14.95 -1.12 2.83
C SER A 155 15.87 -1.94 1.91
N CYS A 156 16.89 -1.30 1.31
CA CYS A 156 17.79 -1.89 0.31
C CYS A 156 17.06 -2.42 -0.93
N LEU A 157 15.92 -1.83 -1.28
CA LEU A 157 15.15 -2.16 -2.48
C LEU A 157 15.22 -1.02 -3.48
N GLN A 158 15.50 -1.37 -4.74
CA GLN A 158 15.45 -0.40 -5.83
C GLN A 158 14.15 -0.58 -6.60
N ILE A 159 13.38 0.49 -6.71
CA ILE A 159 12.18 0.55 -7.56
C ILE A 159 12.31 1.70 -8.56
N ASN A 160 11.80 1.48 -9.76
CA ASN A 160 11.82 2.48 -10.83
C ASN A 160 10.57 3.35 -10.83
N ILE A 161 10.64 4.48 -11.53
CA ILE A 161 9.49 5.36 -11.81
C ILE A 161 9.37 5.46 -13.34
N PRO A 162 8.72 4.50 -14.00
CA PRO A 162 8.73 4.43 -15.46
C PRO A 162 7.88 5.53 -16.10
N TYR A 163 6.81 5.95 -15.43
CA TYR A 163 5.93 7.02 -15.90
C TYR A 163 5.09 7.58 -14.75
N TRP A 164 4.63 8.82 -14.92
CA TRP A 164 3.73 9.51 -13.99
C TRP A 164 2.85 10.49 -14.77
N TYR A 165 1.58 10.16 -14.92
CA TYR A 165 0.57 10.94 -15.64
C TYR A 165 -0.62 11.25 -14.71
N ASP A 166 -1.31 12.36 -14.98
CA ASP A 166 -2.43 12.93 -14.21
C ASP A 166 -3.78 12.86 -14.93
#